data_AF-A0A532V640-F1
#
_entry.id   AF-A0A532V640-F1
#
_cell.length_a   1.000
_cell.length_b   1.000
_cell.length_c   1.000
_cell.angle_alpha   90.00
_cell.angle_beta   90.00
_cell.angle_gamma   90.00
#
_symmetry.space_group_name_H-M   'P 1'
#
loop_
_entity.id
_entity.type
_entity.pdbx_description
1 polymer ?
#
loop_
_entity_poly.entity_id
_entity_poly.type
_entity_poly.pdbx_seq_one_letter_code
_entity_poly.pdbx_strand_id
1 'polypeptide(L)'
;MTHERFKHLLLKVVDGVATEKEREEFETHIRSCEECRCEYGEFKSLEELMSTIKLKDLSEDARAAYARSLYNRLERGLGWIFLSLGAILLLGFGGFMLIKEFIINPAVSIILKIGVCAVLAGLIVLLVSVLKERLFVRKYDKYSKEVKL
;
A
#
# COMPACT_ATOMS: atom_id res chain seq x y z
N MET A 1 31.12 -41.94 14.22
CA MET A 1 30.03 -40.96 14.53
C MET A 1 28.84 -41.74 15.06
N THR A 2 28.11 -41.20 16.04
CA THR A 2 26.79 -41.73 16.39
C THR A 2 25.77 -41.30 15.35
N HIS A 3 24.82 -42.17 15.01
CA HIS A 3 23.76 -41.88 14.03
C HIS A 3 22.92 -40.63 14.43
N GLU A 4 22.83 -40.30 15.72
CA GLU A 4 22.16 -39.07 16.18
C GLU A 4 22.84 -37.79 15.69
N ARG A 5 24.19 -37.75 15.66
CA ARG A 5 24.94 -36.59 15.18
C ARG A 5 24.83 -36.43 13.67
N PHE A 6 24.68 -37.54 12.95
CA PHE A 6 24.40 -37.53 11.51
C PHE A 6 23.06 -36.87 11.18
N LYS A 7 21.98 -37.21 11.91
CA LYS A 7 20.66 -36.60 11.69
C LYS A 7 20.66 -35.09 11.83
N HIS A 8 21.39 -34.58 12.81
CA HIS A 8 21.55 -33.13 13.01
C HIS A 8 22.36 -32.47 11.88
N LEU A 9 23.41 -33.13 11.39
CA LEU A 9 24.19 -32.63 10.25
C LEU A 9 23.38 -32.68 8.95
N LEU A 10 22.56 -33.72 8.75
CA LEU A 10 21.69 -33.86 7.58
C LEU A 10 20.75 -32.66 7.45
N LEU A 11 20.06 -32.29 8.54
CA LEU A 11 19.19 -31.11 8.57
C LEU A 11 19.95 -29.83 8.20
N LYS A 12 21.11 -29.60 8.82
CA LYS A 12 21.93 -28.41 8.54
C LYS A 12 22.41 -28.34 7.09
N VAL A 13 22.76 -29.48 6.50
CA VAL A 13 23.25 -29.55 5.11
C VAL A 13 22.12 -29.27 4.14
N VAL A 14 20.93 -29.83 4.36
CA VAL A 14 19.73 -29.61 3.54
C VAL A 14 19.25 -28.16 3.65
N ASP A 15 19.21 -27.59 4.85
CA ASP A 15 18.82 -26.18 5.07
C ASP A 15 19.88 -25.16 4.58
N GLY A 16 21.05 -25.63 4.13
CA GLY A 16 22.14 -24.78 3.65
C GLY A 16 22.89 -24.00 4.74
N VAL A 17 22.70 -24.35 6.01
CA VAL A 17 23.29 -23.65 7.18
C VAL A 17 24.54 -24.35 7.74
N ALA A 18 24.90 -25.53 7.21
CA ALA A 18 26.09 -26.25 7.62
C ALA A 18 27.39 -25.49 7.27
N THR A 19 28.33 -25.47 8.21
CA THR A 19 29.69 -24.95 7.97
C THR A 19 30.52 -25.92 7.14
N GLU A 20 31.62 -25.45 6.52
CA GLU A 20 32.43 -26.34 5.65
C GLU A 20 33.06 -27.52 6.40
N LYS A 21 33.45 -27.34 7.66
CA LYS A 21 33.93 -28.45 8.50
C LYS A 21 32.85 -29.50 8.75
N GLU A 22 31.62 -29.06 8.99
CA GLU A 22 30.47 -29.94 9.20
C GLU A 22 30.07 -30.68 7.92
N ARG A 23 30.25 -30.05 6.74
CA ARG A 23 30.05 -30.70 5.44
C ARG A 23 31.08 -31.79 5.17
N GLU A 24 32.36 -31.53 5.42
CA GLU A 24 33.41 -32.55 5.29
C GLU A 24 33.20 -33.74 6.24
N GLU A 25 32.78 -33.46 7.48
CA GLU A 25 32.41 -34.50 8.45
C GLU A 25 31.24 -35.37 7.95
N PHE A 26 30.21 -34.74 7.39
CA PHE A 26 29.03 -35.39 6.83
C PHE A 26 29.37 -36.26 5.62
N GLU A 27 30.17 -35.74 4.67
CA GLU A 27 30.59 -36.48 3.48
C GLU A 27 31.45 -37.70 3.84
N THR A 28 32.36 -37.54 4.79
CA THR A 28 33.20 -38.65 5.28
C THR A 28 32.35 -39.76 5.87
N HIS A 29 31.29 -39.40 6.60
CA HIS A 29 30.40 -40.37 7.22
C HIS A 29 29.53 -41.12 6.20
N ILE A 30 28.96 -40.43 5.21
CA ILE A 30 28.17 -41.05 4.12
C ILE A 30 28.99 -42.03 3.28
N ARG A 31 30.30 -41.76 3.11
CA ARG A 31 31.20 -42.71 2.44
C ARG A 31 31.39 -44.00 3.25
N SER A 32 31.38 -43.90 4.58
CA SER A 32 31.62 -45.01 5.50
C SER A 32 30.38 -45.83 5.90
N CYS A 33 29.18 -45.26 5.81
CA CYS A 33 27.94 -45.88 6.31
C CYS A 33 26.87 -45.93 5.21
N GLU A 34 26.35 -47.12 4.93
CA GLU A 34 25.33 -47.36 3.91
C GLU A 34 23.93 -46.92 4.36
N GLU A 35 23.59 -47.11 5.64
CA GLU A 35 22.30 -46.72 6.23
C GLU A 35 22.07 -45.20 6.16
N CYS A 36 23.06 -44.42 6.58
CA CYS A 36 23.03 -42.95 6.51
C CYS A 36 22.96 -42.43 5.06
N ARG A 37 23.55 -43.17 4.10
CA ARG A 37 23.46 -42.83 2.67
C ARG A 37 22.05 -43.03 2.13
N CYS A 38 21.38 -44.10 2.57
CA CYS A 38 19.99 -44.38 2.21
C CYS A 38 19.06 -43.28 2.75
N GLU A 39 19.17 -42.96 4.05
CA GLU A 39 18.37 -41.90 4.68
C GLU A 39 18.53 -40.54 3.97
N TYR A 40 19.77 -40.17 3.59
CA TYR A 40 20.01 -38.93 2.84
C TYR A 40 19.35 -38.93 1.46
N GLY A 41 19.35 -40.06 0.75
CA GLY A 41 18.70 -40.21 -0.55
C GLY A 41 17.17 -40.03 -0.47
N GLU A 42 16.55 -40.62 0.55
CA GLU A 42 15.12 -40.48 0.80
C GLU A 42 14.73 -39.02 1.08
N PHE A 43 15.47 -38.33 1.95
CA PHE A 43 15.24 -36.91 2.23
C PHE A 43 15.39 -36.03 0.99
N LYS A 44 16.42 -36.28 0.18
CA LYS A 44 16.65 -35.52 -1.06
C LYS A 44 15.51 -35.71 -2.07
N SER A 45 14.96 -36.92 -2.15
CA SER A 45 13.82 -37.20 -3.02
C SER A 45 12.56 -36.41 -2.60
N LEU A 46 12.32 -36.26 -1.29
CA LEU A 46 11.22 -35.45 -0.75
C LEU A 46 11.41 -33.96 -1.05
N GLU A 47 12.64 -33.45 -0.94
CA GLU A 47 12.97 -32.07 -1.29
C GLU A 47 12.72 -31.79 -2.78
N GLU A 48 13.13 -32.70 -3.67
CA GLU A 48 12.90 -32.59 -5.10
C GLU A 48 11.39 -32.58 -5.45
N LEU A 49 10.60 -33.46 -4.80
CA LEU A 49 9.14 -33.46 -4.94
C LEU A 49 8.51 -32.15 -4.46
N MET A 50 8.95 -31.62 -3.32
CA MET A 50 8.46 -30.33 -2.82
C MET A 50 8.89 -29.16 -3.71
N SER A 51 10.09 -29.19 -4.29
CA SER A 51 10.58 -28.16 -5.21
C SER A 51 9.80 -28.12 -6.54
N THR A 52 9.25 -29.27 -6.94
CA THR A 52 8.38 -29.40 -8.12
C THR A 52 7.05 -28.68 -7.91
N ILE A 53 6.62 -28.54 -6.64
CA ILE A 53 5.49 -27.67 -6.26
C ILE A 53 6.00 -26.24 -6.30
N LYS A 54 6.07 -25.68 -7.51
CA LYS A 54 6.19 -24.22 -7.68
C LYS A 54 4.95 -23.59 -7.03
N LEU A 55 5.12 -23.04 -5.83
CA LEU A 55 4.18 -22.05 -5.33
C LEU A 55 4.08 -21.00 -6.44
N LYS A 56 2.88 -20.83 -6.98
CA LYS A 56 2.60 -19.81 -7.97
C LYS A 56 2.96 -18.47 -7.33
N ASP A 57 4.14 -17.94 -7.67
CA ASP A 57 4.53 -16.59 -7.29
C ASP A 57 3.35 -15.70 -7.61
N LEU A 58 2.84 -15.00 -6.60
CA LEU A 58 1.73 -14.07 -6.76
C LEU A 58 2.16 -13.10 -7.84
N SER A 59 1.56 -13.20 -9.03
CA SER A 59 2.11 -12.59 -10.24
C SER A 59 2.39 -11.11 -9.98
N GLU A 60 3.52 -10.60 -10.45
CA GLU A 60 3.91 -9.20 -10.29
C GLU A 60 2.77 -8.25 -10.72
N ASP A 61 1.90 -8.69 -11.64
CA ASP A 61 0.67 -8.02 -12.05
C ASP A 61 -0.32 -7.76 -10.90
N ALA A 62 -0.50 -8.73 -10.00
CA ALA A 62 -1.39 -8.59 -8.84
C ALA A 62 -0.83 -7.59 -7.81
N ARG A 63 0.49 -7.57 -7.63
CA ARG A 63 1.18 -6.59 -6.76
C ARG A 63 1.05 -5.17 -7.33
N ALA A 64 1.26 -5.00 -8.62
CA ALA A 64 1.12 -3.71 -9.30
C ALA A 64 -0.33 -3.21 -9.31
N ALA A 65 -1.30 -4.10 -9.52
CA ALA A 65 -2.73 -3.77 -9.48
C ALA A 65 -3.17 -3.28 -8.09
N TYR A 66 -2.71 -3.96 -7.02
CA TYR A 66 -3.01 -3.57 -5.66
C TYR A 66 -2.43 -2.19 -5.32
N ALA A 67 -1.16 -1.94 -5.66
CA ALA A 67 -0.50 -0.64 -5.44
C ALA A 67 -1.23 0.52 -6.15
N ARG A 68 -1.66 0.33 -7.41
CA ARG A 68 -2.44 1.35 -8.13
C ARG A 68 -3.81 1.61 -7.49
N SER A 69 -4.48 0.54 -7.02
CA SER A 69 -5.82 0.66 -6.42
C SER A 69 -5.83 1.47 -5.12
N LEU A 70 -4.77 1.37 -4.33
CA LEU A 70 -4.62 2.12 -3.07
C LEU A 70 -4.26 3.58 -3.33
N TYR A 71 -3.30 3.83 -4.24
CA TYR A 71 -2.85 5.19 -4.54
C TYR A 71 -3.98 6.06 -5.10
N ASN A 72 -4.76 5.53 -6.04
CA ASN A 72 -5.86 6.24 -6.70
C ASN A 72 -7.02 6.57 -5.74
N ARG A 73 -7.20 5.79 -4.66
CA ARG A 73 -8.22 6.04 -3.63
C ARG A 73 -7.75 7.08 -2.61
N LEU A 74 -6.47 7.07 -2.26
CA LEU A 74 -5.86 8.00 -1.32
C LEU A 74 -5.74 9.42 -1.90
N GLU A 75 -5.31 9.56 -3.15
CA GLU A 75 -5.22 10.88 -3.81
C GLU A 75 -6.57 11.57 -3.87
N ARG A 76 -7.62 10.83 -4.23
CA ARG A 76 -8.98 11.37 -4.26
C ARG A 76 -9.46 11.72 -2.86
N GLY A 77 -9.32 10.84 -1.88
CA GLY A 77 -9.78 11.09 -0.50
C GLY A 77 -9.09 12.29 0.15
N LEU A 78 -7.76 12.31 0.11
CA LEU A 78 -6.94 13.36 0.74
C LEU A 78 -7.07 14.70 0.00
N GLY A 79 -7.12 14.68 -1.33
CA GLY A 79 -7.33 15.89 -2.12
C GLY A 79 -8.63 16.61 -1.75
N TRP A 80 -9.72 15.88 -1.52
CA TRP A 80 -10.99 16.47 -1.08
C TRP A 80 -10.99 16.96 0.36
N ILE A 81 -10.29 16.28 1.27
CA ILE A 81 -10.13 16.75 2.66
C ILE A 81 -9.39 18.09 2.65
N PHE A 82 -8.26 18.17 1.96
CA PHE A 82 -7.49 19.41 1.81
C PHE A 82 -8.29 20.50 1.11
N LEU A 83 -9.05 20.18 0.06
CA LEU A 83 -9.91 21.15 -0.63
C LEU A 83 -11.01 21.68 0.31
N SER A 84 -11.69 20.80 1.06
CA SER A 84 -12.75 21.23 1.98
C SER A 84 -12.20 22.08 3.13
N LEU A 85 -11.04 21.71 3.67
CA LEU A 85 -10.41 22.42 4.77
C LEU A 85 -9.89 23.78 4.30
N GLY A 86 -9.25 23.81 3.13
CA GLY A 86 -8.83 25.06 2.48
C GLY A 86 -10.01 25.97 2.17
N ALA A 87 -11.13 25.43 1.68
CA ALA A 87 -12.35 26.19 1.45
C ALA A 87 -12.93 26.79 2.74
N ILE A 88 -12.99 26.01 3.82
CA ILE A 88 -13.47 26.49 5.14
C ILE A 88 -12.57 27.61 5.66
N LEU A 89 -11.25 27.43 5.59
CA LEU A 89 -10.28 28.45 6.01
C LEU A 89 -10.38 29.71 5.16
N LEU A 90 -10.48 29.57 3.84
CA LEU A 90 -10.54 30.71 2.91
C LEU A 90 -11.85 31.48 3.06
N LEU A 91 -12.99 30.78 3.23
CA LEU A 91 -14.28 31.43 3.46
C LEU A 91 -14.36 32.07 4.85
N GLY A 92 -13.87 31.38 5.88
CA GLY A 92 -13.88 31.89 7.26
C GLY A 92 -12.93 33.07 7.46
N PHE A 93 -11.66 32.91 7.08
CA PHE A 93 -10.64 33.95 7.23
C PHE A 93 -10.84 35.08 6.20
N GLY A 94 -11.11 34.75 4.94
CA GLY A 94 -11.41 35.73 3.90
C GLY A 94 -12.65 36.53 4.24
N GLY A 95 -13.74 35.88 4.67
CA GLY A 95 -14.94 36.56 5.14
C GLY A 95 -14.67 37.46 6.35
N PHE A 96 -13.91 36.98 7.34
CA PHE A 96 -13.57 37.76 8.53
C PHE A 96 -12.71 38.98 8.23
N MET A 97 -11.68 38.83 7.38
CA MET A 97 -10.82 39.93 6.97
C MET A 97 -11.62 41.00 6.24
N LEU A 98 -12.55 40.59 5.38
CA LEU A 98 -13.44 41.51 4.67
C LEU A 98 -14.40 42.23 5.60
N ILE A 99 -15.04 41.54 6.54
CA ILE A 99 -15.88 42.16 7.56
C ILE A 99 -15.07 43.21 8.32
N LYS A 100 -13.86 42.85 8.79
CA LYS A 100 -12.99 43.76 9.53
C LYS A 100 -12.61 45.00 8.73
N GLU A 101 -12.23 44.83 7.47
CA GLU A 101 -11.72 45.94 6.65
C GLU A 101 -12.84 46.82 6.08
N PHE A 102 -14.04 46.26 5.91
CA PHE A 102 -15.20 46.93 5.30
C PHE A 102 -16.12 47.60 6.31
N ILE A 103 -16.25 47.06 7.53
CA ILE A 103 -17.04 47.66 8.63
C ILE A 103 -16.25 48.73 9.38
N ILE A 104 -14.93 48.62 9.47
CA ILE A 104 -14.11 49.55 10.28
C ILE A 104 -13.64 50.77 9.45
N ASN A 105 -13.44 50.64 8.13
CA ASN A 105 -12.95 51.74 7.29
C ASN A 105 -14.02 52.25 6.30
N PRO A 106 -14.55 53.49 6.48
CA PRO A 106 -15.50 54.11 5.54
C PRO A 106 -14.86 54.62 4.23
N ALA A 107 -13.54 54.48 4.06
CA ALA A 107 -12.79 54.97 2.90
C ALA A 107 -12.80 54.02 1.67
N VAL A 108 -13.40 52.82 1.79
CA VAL A 108 -13.36 51.81 0.73
C VAL A 108 -14.51 52.00 -0.26
N SER A 109 -14.16 52.22 -1.53
CA SER A 109 -15.09 52.48 -2.64
C SER A 109 -16.12 51.35 -2.83
N ILE A 110 -17.39 51.71 -3.02
CA ILE A 110 -18.52 50.78 -3.18
C ILE A 110 -18.32 49.78 -4.34
N ILE A 111 -17.53 50.14 -5.35
CA ILE A 111 -17.19 49.23 -6.46
C ILE A 111 -16.34 48.05 -5.97
N LEU A 112 -15.32 48.31 -5.13
CA LEU A 112 -14.50 47.25 -4.54
C LEU A 112 -15.33 46.35 -3.63
N LYS A 113 -16.29 46.96 -2.93
CA LYS A 113 -17.23 46.25 -2.06
C LYS A 113 -18.03 45.19 -2.83
N ILE A 114 -18.61 45.58 -3.97
CA ILE A 114 -19.41 44.70 -4.82
C ILE A 114 -18.52 43.68 -5.53
N GLY A 115 -17.36 44.08 -6.04
CA GLY A 115 -16.43 43.20 -6.73
C GLY A 115 -15.95 42.04 -5.85
N VAL A 116 -15.61 42.33 -4.59
CA VAL A 116 -15.20 41.30 -3.64
C VAL A 116 -16.35 40.37 -3.27
N CYS A 117 -17.55 40.90 -2.98
CA CYS A 117 -18.72 40.06 -2.71
C CYS A 117 -19.07 39.16 -3.89
N ALA A 118 -18.94 39.64 -5.12
CA ALA A 118 -19.17 38.84 -6.33
C ALA A 118 -18.14 37.71 -6.49
N VAL A 119 -16.86 37.98 -6.22
CA VAL A 119 -15.81 36.95 -6.26
C VAL A 119 -16.05 35.89 -5.18
N LEU A 120 -16.40 36.30 -3.96
CA LEU A 120 -16.69 35.39 -2.85
C LEU A 120 -17.91 34.53 -3.13
N ALA A 121 -19.00 35.13 -3.62
CA ALA A 121 -20.21 34.42 -4.02
C ALA A 121 -19.90 33.43 -5.17
N GLY A 122 -19.11 33.84 -6.16
CA GLY A 122 -18.66 32.96 -7.25
C GLY A 122 -17.86 31.76 -6.75
N LEU A 123 -16.96 31.98 -5.79
CA LEU A 123 -16.14 30.92 -5.18
C LEU A 123 -17.01 29.94 -4.39
N ILE A 124 -17.99 30.44 -3.62
CA ILE A 124 -18.97 29.61 -2.91
C ILE A 124 -19.83 28.80 -3.89
N VAL A 125 -20.34 29.42 -4.95
CA VAL A 125 -21.19 28.75 -5.95
C VAL A 125 -20.40 27.66 -6.68
N LEU A 126 -19.16 27.93 -7.09
CA LEU A 126 -18.28 26.93 -7.70
C LEU A 126 -18.02 25.77 -6.73
N LEU A 127 -17.69 26.06 -5.46
CA LEU A 127 -17.50 25.04 -4.43
C LEU A 127 -18.74 24.16 -4.23
N VAL A 128 -19.93 24.78 -4.14
CA VAL A 128 -21.20 24.05 -3.97
C VAL A 128 -21.56 23.23 -5.21
N SER A 129 -21.31 23.74 -6.42
CA SER A 129 -21.52 23.03 -7.68
C SER A 129 -20.65 21.77 -7.73
N VAL A 130 -19.35 21.90 -7.42
CA VAL A 130 -18.41 20.79 -7.34
C VAL A 130 -18.80 19.79 -6.24
N LEU A 131 -19.22 20.27 -5.06
CA LEU A 131 -19.69 19.40 -3.96
C LEU A 131 -20.94 18.60 -4.35
N LYS A 132 -21.94 19.25 -4.97
CA LYS A 132 -23.19 18.60 -5.39
C LYS A 132 -22.93 17.54 -6.42
N GLU A 133 -22.17 17.86 -7.46
CA GLU A 133 -21.83 16.92 -8.52
C GLU A 133 -21.09 15.70 -7.96
N ARG A 134 -20.18 15.91 -7.00
CA ARG A 134 -19.46 14.81 -6.34
C ARG A 134 -20.30 13.98 -5.38
N LEU A 135 -21.19 14.59 -4.58
CA LEU A 135 -22.11 13.85 -3.71
C LEU A 135 -23.04 12.97 -4.53
N PHE A 136 -23.44 13.44 -5.72
CA PHE A 136 -24.26 12.69 -6.65
C PHE A 136 -23.46 11.51 -7.26
N VAL A 137 -22.23 11.75 -7.73
CA VAL A 137 -21.33 10.70 -8.24
C VAL A 137 -21.01 9.65 -7.17
N ARG A 138 -20.80 10.04 -5.90
CA ARG A 138 -20.53 9.10 -4.81
C ARG A 138 -21.72 8.20 -4.47
N LYS A 139 -22.97 8.68 -4.68
CA LYS A 139 -24.17 7.84 -4.52
C LYS A 139 -24.42 6.91 -5.71
N TYR A 140 -23.91 7.24 -6.89
CA TYR A 140 -24.16 6.51 -8.14
C TYR A 140 -22.97 5.69 -8.65
N ASP A 141 -21.92 5.49 -7.83
CA ASP A 141 -20.80 4.61 -8.21
C ASP A 141 -21.18 3.14 -7.99
N LYS A 142 -22.03 2.64 -8.90
CA LYS A 142 -22.58 1.27 -8.93
C LYS A 142 -21.52 0.21 -9.27
N TYR A 143 -20.29 0.61 -9.61
CA TYR A 143 -19.21 -0.29 -10.03
C TYR A 143 -18.21 -0.67 -8.91
N SER A 144 -18.33 -0.13 -7.70
CA SER A 144 -17.44 -0.54 -6.60
C SER A 144 -17.72 -1.96 -6.05
N LYS A 145 -18.80 -2.62 -6.48
CA LYS A 145 -19.19 -3.97 -6.03
C LYS A 145 -18.96 -5.08 -7.05
N GLU A 146 -18.54 -4.74 -8.27
CA GLU A 146 -18.44 -5.69 -9.39
C GLU A 146 -17.02 -5.76 -9.94
N VAL A 147 -16.04 -6.04 -9.09
CA VAL A 147 -14.78 -6.65 -9.55
C VAL A 147 -14.47 -7.80 -8.60
N LYS A 148 -15.19 -8.92 -8.81
CA LYS A 148 -14.64 -10.25 -8.53
C LYS A 148 -13.76 -10.59 -9.72
N LEU A 149 -12.44 -10.55 -9.54
CA LEU A 149 -11.46 -11.32 -10.32
C LEU A 149 -10.25 -11.54 -9.41
#